data_AF-A0A1C0SHY8-F1
#
_entry.id   AF-A0A1C0SHY8-F1
#
_cell.length_a   1.000
_cell.length_b   1.000
_cell.length_c   1.000
_cell.angle_alpha   90.00
_cell.angle_beta   90.00
_cell.angle_gamma   90.00
#
_symmetry.space_group_name_H-M   'P 1'
#
loop_
_entity.id
_entity.type
_entity.pdbx_description
1 polymer ?
#
loop_
_entity_poly.entity_id
_entity_poly.type
_entity_poly.pdbx_seq_one_letter_code
_entity_poly.pdbx_strand_id
1 'polypeptide(L)'
;MSAPNFNRARPEYLADIEELRGRLSDDQIADVLERYQAGGLDRDQTMEALAIDYIGLLYELIAVYEIEAPAPDPAEEERQATVMSMLLNGEEVPMDLRQPASWRVRH
;
A
#
# COMPACT_ATOMS: atom_id res chain seq x y z
N MET A 1 -7.69 -12.55 -14.04
CA MET A 1 -7.79 -11.85 -12.75
C MET A 1 -9.08 -12.21 -12.06
N SER A 2 -9.03 -12.50 -10.77
CA SER A 2 -10.21 -12.50 -9.90
C SER A 2 -10.66 -11.06 -9.65
N ALA A 3 -11.94 -10.84 -9.38
CA ALA A 3 -12.42 -9.52 -9.00
C ALA A 3 -11.82 -9.11 -7.65
N PRO A 4 -11.48 -7.83 -7.43
CA PRO A 4 -10.95 -7.37 -6.15
C PRO A 4 -11.94 -7.62 -5.00
N ASN A 5 -11.44 -8.14 -3.89
CA ASN A 5 -12.22 -8.53 -2.73
C ASN A 5 -12.14 -7.47 -1.62
N PHE A 6 -12.92 -6.40 -1.77
CA PHE A 6 -12.95 -5.27 -0.83
C PHE A 6 -13.45 -5.64 0.57
N ASN A 7 -14.05 -6.82 0.78
CA ASN A 7 -14.38 -7.29 2.13
C ASN A 7 -13.12 -7.63 2.95
N ARG A 8 -11.97 -7.79 2.30
CA ARG A 8 -10.67 -7.97 2.94
C ARG A 8 -10.03 -6.64 3.32
N ALA A 9 -10.47 -5.55 2.70
CA ALA A 9 -9.96 -4.21 2.95
C ALA A 9 -10.28 -3.78 4.38
N ARG A 10 -9.29 -3.33 5.13
CA ARG A 10 -9.55 -2.70 6.42
C ARG A 10 -10.29 -1.36 6.21
N PRO A 11 -11.30 -1.04 7.05
CA PRO A 11 -12.15 0.14 6.86
C PRO A 11 -11.38 1.46 6.71
N GLU A 12 -10.27 1.59 7.43
CA GLU A 12 -9.41 2.77 7.42
C GLU A 12 -8.76 3.07 6.06
N TYR A 13 -8.55 2.06 5.22
CA TYR A 13 -7.95 2.23 3.88
C TYR A 13 -9.00 2.37 2.77
N LEU A 14 -10.30 2.15 3.06
CA LEU A 14 -11.34 2.14 2.03
C LEU A 14 -11.44 3.47 1.28
N ALA A 15 -11.31 4.60 1.99
CA ALA A 15 -11.37 5.93 1.37
C ALA A 15 -10.21 6.14 0.39
N ASP A 16 -8.98 5.78 0.78
CA ASP A 16 -7.80 5.91 -0.07
C ASP A 16 -7.86 4.93 -1.27
N ILE A 17 -8.38 3.72 -1.06
CA ILE A 17 -8.62 2.74 -2.14
C ILE A 17 -9.65 3.29 -3.13
N GLU A 18 -10.73 3.91 -2.66
CA GLU A 18 -11.75 4.49 -3.53
C GLU A 18 -11.19 5.69 -4.32
N GLU A 19 -10.38 6.54 -3.68
CA GLU A 19 -9.69 7.64 -4.36
C GLU A 19 -8.74 7.11 -5.45
N LEU A 20 -7.95 6.07 -5.15
CA LEU A 20 -7.07 5.42 -6.13
C LEU A 20 -7.86 4.90 -7.33
N ARG A 21 -8.99 4.23 -7.10
CA ARG A 21 -9.88 3.71 -8.15
C ARG A 21 -10.60 4.80 -8.93
N GLY A 22 -10.69 6.01 -8.38
CA GLY A 22 -11.10 7.21 -9.12
C GLY A 22 -10.06 7.68 -10.15
N ARG A 23 -8.78 7.30 -9.98
CA ARG A 23 -7.66 7.70 -10.84
C ARG A 23 -7.21 6.59 -11.80
N LEU A 24 -7.30 5.33 -11.38
CA LEU A 24 -6.83 4.16 -12.10
C LEU A 24 -7.93 3.09 -12.18
N SER A 25 -8.00 2.36 -13.29
CA SER A 25 -8.87 1.18 -13.38
C SER A 25 -8.32 0.02 -12.54
N ASP A 26 -9.20 -0.90 -12.14
CA ASP A 26 -8.80 -2.11 -11.40
C ASP A 26 -7.75 -2.93 -12.18
N ASP A 27 -7.83 -2.97 -13.51
CA ASP A 27 -6.84 -3.62 -14.37
C ASP A 27 -5.47 -2.94 -14.32
N GLN A 28 -5.43 -1.60 -14.28
CA GLN A 28 -4.18 -0.85 -14.16
C GLN A 28 -3.53 -1.05 -12.78
N ILE A 29 -4.36 -1.06 -11.73
CA ILE A 29 -3.89 -1.30 -10.36
C ILE A 29 -3.31 -2.71 -10.28
N ALA A 30 -4.03 -3.72 -10.79
CA ALA A 30 -3.57 -5.10 -10.78
C ALA A 30 -2.28 -5.32 -11.59
N ASP A 31 -2.14 -4.74 -12.79
CA ASP A 31 -0.91 -4.84 -13.59
C ASP A 31 0.31 -4.29 -12.82
N VAL A 32 0.15 -3.18 -12.09
CA VAL A 32 1.23 -2.64 -11.25
C VAL A 32 1.58 -3.59 -10.10
N LEU A 33 0.58 -4.16 -9.42
CA LEU A 33 0.79 -5.10 -8.31
C LEU A 33 1.40 -6.43 -8.78
N GLU A 34 1.00 -6.94 -9.95
CA GLU A 34 1.57 -8.13 -10.56
C GLU A 34 3.04 -7.91 -10.95
N ARG A 35 3.40 -6.73 -11.47
CA ARG A 35 4.80 -6.39 -11.76
C ARG A 35 5.65 -6.27 -10.50
N TYR A 36 5.09 -5.72 -9.43
CA TYR A 36 5.74 -5.71 -8.11
C TYR A 36 6.00 -7.12 -7.62
N GLN A 37 4.98 -8.00 -7.68
CA GLN A 37 5.09 -9.40 -7.28
C GLN A 37 6.13 -10.18 -8.11
N ALA A 38 6.17 -9.94 -9.42
CA ALA A 38 7.14 -10.55 -10.33
C ALA A 38 8.57 -10.00 -10.16
N GLY A 39 8.78 -9.03 -9.27
CA GLY A 39 10.08 -8.35 -9.07
C GLY A 39 10.47 -7.40 -10.19
N GLY A 40 9.54 -7.04 -11.08
CA GLY A 40 9.73 -6.07 -12.15
C GLY A 40 9.65 -4.62 -11.67
N LEU A 41 9.04 -4.38 -10.52
CA LEU A 41 9.07 -3.11 -9.78
C LEU A 41 9.52 -3.38 -8.34
N ASP A 42 10.34 -2.50 -7.79
CA ASP A 42 10.55 -2.47 -6.35
C ASP A 42 9.36 -1.79 -5.65
N ARG A 43 9.33 -1.86 -4.32
CA ARG A 43 8.27 -1.27 -3.49
C ARG A 43 8.07 0.21 -3.80
N ASP A 44 9.17 0.92 -3.95
CA ASP A 44 9.24 2.36 -4.06
C ASP A 44 8.66 2.80 -5.41
N GLN A 45 9.08 2.14 -6.49
CA GLN A 45 8.54 2.31 -7.83
C GLN A 45 7.05 1.94 -7.90
N THR A 46 6.62 0.94 -7.14
CA THR A 46 5.22 0.52 -7.08
C THR A 46 4.36 1.59 -6.41
N MET A 47 4.82 2.15 -5.30
CA MET A 47 4.13 3.25 -4.62
C MET A 47 4.09 4.52 -5.48
N GLU A 48 5.17 4.86 -6.19
CA GLU A 48 5.19 5.96 -7.15
C GLU A 48 4.21 5.72 -8.32
N ALA A 49 4.17 4.51 -8.88
CA ALA A 49 3.29 4.16 -10.00
C ALA A 49 1.80 4.21 -9.63
N LEU A 50 1.45 3.83 -8.40
CA LEU A 50 0.09 3.96 -7.87
C LEU A 50 -0.20 5.38 -7.35
N ALA A 51 0.83 6.22 -7.24
CA ALA A 51 0.79 7.52 -6.56
C ALA A 51 0.10 7.40 -5.19
N ILE A 52 0.70 6.57 -4.33
CA ILE A 52 0.30 6.37 -2.94
C ILE A 52 1.47 6.69 -2.01
N ASP A 53 1.17 7.32 -0.88
CA ASP A 53 2.19 7.74 0.08
C ASP A 53 2.32 6.78 1.26
N TYR A 54 1.41 5.81 1.38
CA TYR A 54 1.34 4.85 2.48
C TYR A 54 1.66 3.45 1.98
N ILE A 55 2.69 2.84 2.54
CA ILE A 55 3.00 1.43 2.25
C ILE A 55 1.93 0.48 2.82
N GLY A 56 1.25 0.86 3.91
CA GLY A 56 0.10 0.10 4.41
C GLY A 56 -0.98 -0.08 3.35
N LEU A 57 -1.23 0.97 2.57
CA LEU A 57 -2.15 0.92 1.44
C LEU A 57 -1.65 -0.03 0.33
N LEU A 58 -0.36 -0.09 0.06
CA LEU A 58 0.20 -1.08 -0.88
C LEU A 58 -0.10 -2.51 -0.41
N TYR A 59 0.13 -2.83 0.86
CA TYR A 59 -0.16 -4.17 1.39
C TYR A 59 -1.65 -4.49 1.38
N GLU A 60 -2.48 -3.50 1.67
CA GLU A 60 -3.93 -3.66 1.61
C GLU A 60 -4.40 -3.95 0.18
N LEU A 61 -3.85 -3.24 -0.81
CA LEU A 61 -4.13 -3.48 -2.22
C LEU A 61 -3.71 -4.88 -2.64
N ILE A 62 -2.52 -5.36 -2.23
CA ILE A 62 -2.08 -6.73 -2.50
C ILE A 62 -3.09 -7.75 -1.91
N ALA A 63 -3.58 -7.51 -0.70
CA ALA A 63 -4.56 -8.39 -0.05
C ALA A 63 -5.95 -8.36 -0.73
N VAL A 64 -6.40 -7.19 -1.17
CA VAL A 64 -7.69 -6.97 -1.84
C VAL A 64 -7.69 -7.55 -3.25
N TYR A 65 -6.59 -7.37 -3.99
CA TYR A 65 -6.42 -7.91 -5.35
C TYR A 65 -5.97 -9.38 -5.36
N GLU A 66 -5.82 -9.99 -4.18
CA GLU A 66 -5.45 -11.40 -3.99
C GLU A 66 -4.14 -11.76 -4.72
N ILE A 67 -3.21 -10.81 -4.79
CA ILE A 67 -1.88 -11.01 -5.36
C ILE A 67 -1.00 -11.74 -4.33
N GLU A 68 -0.25 -12.74 -4.76
CA GLU A 68 0.64 -13.51 -3.89
C GLU A 68 1.76 -12.61 -3.34
N ALA A 69 1.62 -12.15 -2.11
CA ALA A 69 2.57 -11.23 -1.49
C ALA A 69 3.85 -11.97 -1.04
N PRO A 70 5.05 -11.36 -1.16
CA PRO A 70 6.15 -11.74 -0.29
C PRO A 70 5.75 -11.49 1.18
N ALA A 71 6.27 -12.30 2.10
CA ALA A 71 5.98 -12.15 3.53
C ALA A 71 6.29 -10.72 4.01
N PRO A 72 5.41 -10.07 4.80
CA PRO A 72 5.68 -8.76 5.36
C PRO A 72 6.97 -8.76 6.19
N ASP A 73 7.76 -7.70 6.10
CA ASP A 73 8.90 -7.49 6.99
C ASP A 73 8.38 -7.15 8.40
N PRO A 74 8.76 -7.88 9.46
CA PRO A 74 8.32 -7.59 10.82
C PRO A 74 8.60 -6.15 11.27
N ALA A 75 9.69 -5.54 10.80
CA ALA A 75 10.00 -4.14 11.12
C ALA A 75 9.02 -3.18 10.45
N GLU A 76 8.56 -3.52 9.25
CA GLU A 76 7.54 -2.75 8.55
C GLU A 76 6.16 -2.96 9.17
N GLU A 77 5.82 -4.17 9.64
CA GLU A 77 4.58 -4.41 10.38
C GLU A 77 4.50 -3.59 11.67
N GLU A 78 5.57 -3.52 12.46
CA GLU A 78 5.61 -2.70 13.68
C GLU A 78 5.43 -1.21 13.38
N ARG A 79 6.04 -0.75 12.27
CA ARG A 79 5.86 0.62 11.80
C ARG A 79 4.43 0.87 11.34
N GLN A 80 3.81 -0.06 10.61
CA GLN A 80 2.41 0.04 10.22
C GLN A 80 1.48 0.04 11.42
N ALA A 81 1.75 -0.78 12.45
CA ALA A 81 0.98 -0.75 13.70
C ALA A 81 1.07 0.62 14.39
N THR A 82 2.25 1.24 14.37
CA THR A 82 2.45 2.60 14.90
C THR A 82 1.65 3.64 14.11
N VAL A 83 1.78 3.64 12.78
CA VAL A 83 1.01 4.53 11.88
C VAL A 83 -0.49 4.34 12.10
N MET A 84 -0.94 3.09 12.22
CA MET A 84 -2.33 2.76 12.46
C MET A 84 -2.83 3.33 13.79
N SER A 85 -2.05 3.20 14.86
CA SER A 85 -2.41 3.76 16.16
C SER A 85 -2.57 5.29 16.09
N MET A 86 -1.72 5.98 15.33
CA MET A 86 -1.81 7.43 15.15
C MET A 86 -3.10 7.80 14.40
N LEU A 87 -3.40 7.12 13.30
CA LEU A 87 -4.64 7.35 12.53
C LEU A 87 -5.90 7.13 13.38
N LEU A 88 -5.95 6.04 14.16
CA LEU A 88 -7.09 5.75 15.05
C LEU A 88 -7.27 6.77 16.17
N ASN A 89 -6.18 7.37 16.63
CA ASN A 89 -6.20 8.44 17.63
C ASN A 89 -6.49 9.82 17.03
N GLY A 90 -6.65 9.92 15.70
CA GLY A 90 -6.79 11.20 15.00
C GLY A 90 -5.52 12.03 15.01
N GLU A 91 -4.37 11.41 15.24
CA GLU A 91 -3.06 12.04 15.23
C GLU A 91 -2.52 12.16 13.80
N GLU A 92 -1.81 13.24 13.53
CA GLU A 92 -1.14 13.42 12.24
C GLU A 92 0.04 12.46 12.13
N VAL A 93 0.01 11.57 11.13
CA VAL A 93 1.15 10.68 10.85
C VAL A 93 2.27 11.50 10.21
N PRO A 94 3.47 11.56 10.78
CA PRO A 94 4.62 12.25 10.18
C PRO A 94 4.98 11.67 8.80
N MET A 95 5.39 12.51 7.84
CA MET A 95 5.71 12.07 6.47
C MET A 95 6.77 10.96 6.42
N ASP A 96 7.78 11.04 7.27
CA ASP A 96 8.82 10.03 7.42
C ASP A 96 8.22 8.67 7.83
N LEU A 97 7.17 8.66 8.65
CA LEU A 97 6.42 7.46 9.02
C LEU A 97 5.37 7.03 7.99
N ARG A 98 5.03 7.84 6.99
CA ARG A 98 4.19 7.43 5.85
C ARG A 98 5.02 6.67 4.81
N GLN A 99 6.16 7.24 4.46
CA GLN A 99 7.00 6.78 3.36
C GLN A 99 7.87 5.56 3.73
N PRO A 100 8.23 4.71 2.74
CA PRO A 100 9.24 3.68 2.91
C PRO A 100 10.54 4.19 3.52
N ALA A 101 11.18 3.40 4.39
CA ALA A 101 12.48 3.75 4.93
C ALA A 101 13.55 3.95 3.82
N SER A 102 13.42 3.25 2.69
CA SER A 102 14.30 3.36 1.52
C SER A 102 14.25 4.73 0.84
N TRP A 103 13.11 5.44 0.91
CA TRP A 103 13.00 6.81 0.37
C TRP A 103 13.82 7.83 1.16
N ARG A 104 14.12 7.54 2.43
CA ARG A 104 14.88 8.44 3.31
C ARG A 104 16.38 8.48 3.01
N VAL A 105 16.90 7.50 2.28
CA VAL A 105 18.35 7.34 2.00
C VAL A 105 18.75 7.99 0.67
N ARG A 106 17.79 8.41 -0.16
CA ARG A 106 18.06 9.14 -1.42
C ARG A 106 18.35 10.62 -1.09
N HIS A 107 19.58 10.93 -0.68
CA HIS A 107 20.13 12.30 -0.60
C HIS A 107 21.41 12.43 -1.42
#